data_AF-A0A7G3FJB6-F1
#
_entry.id   AF-A0A7G3FJB6-F1
#
_cell.length_a   1.000
_cell.length_b   1.000
_cell.length_c   1.000
_cell.angle_alpha   90.00
_cell.angle_beta   90.00
_cell.angle_gamma   90.00
#
_symmetry.space_group_name_H-M   'P 1'
#
loop_
_entity.id
_entity.type
_entity.pdbx_description
1 polymer ?
#
loop_
_entity_poly.entity_id
_entity_poly.type
_entity_poly.pdbx_seq_one_letter_code
_entity_poly.pdbx_strand_id
1 'polypeptide(L)'
;MKILLNILLGILTVQLAHAQSKSISIPMNSTHWNIPADAQFEQFDNRETLVLTTGRATVKGQNFTNGTIEVEVYAKASRSFAGISFREENNNLEEVYMRLHKSGQADAVQYTPMFNNESNWQLYREHQANVTFKANDWNKLRLEVQNQRVEVFINGSYAMTVEQMKTSQKEGQIGLWALFGNRFSNFKVTHAAVDKSTQEKPKTPTDPTIISSWQITSTQSFHKERLDYELFTKAEYTPVTTEESGLLPISKYVKKTSSGGFEQNKEDFIVAKTTIHSEEDDTKLFSFDYSDKIIIYLNGEAIFSGNNSFRLKGVQFMGHLNIDANALYLPLKKGDNIIHCVVIDQANGWGLIGKIE
;
A
#
# COMPACT_ATOMS: atom_id res chain seq x y z
N MET A 1 39.35 -65.87 -17.27
CA MET A 1 39.77 -64.78 -16.38
C MET A 1 39.37 -63.46 -17.04
N LYS A 2 38.43 -62.75 -16.40
CA LYS A 2 38.00 -61.34 -16.58
C LYS A 2 37.33 -60.90 -17.91
N ILE A 3 36.03 -60.66 -17.75
CA ILE A 3 35.08 -59.90 -18.58
C ILE A 3 35.54 -58.43 -18.67
N LEU A 4 35.61 -57.86 -19.88
CA LEU A 4 35.67 -56.41 -20.09
C LEU A 4 34.30 -55.90 -20.54
N LEU A 5 33.70 -55.08 -19.68
CA LEU A 5 32.41 -54.44 -19.83
C LEU A 5 32.63 -53.02 -20.36
N ASN A 6 32.13 -52.74 -21.57
CA ASN A 6 32.01 -51.36 -22.09
C ASN A 6 30.77 -50.72 -21.48
N ILE A 7 30.94 -49.71 -20.62
CA ILE A 7 29.88 -48.73 -20.31
C ILE A 7 30.49 -47.34 -20.41
N LEU A 8 30.14 -46.67 -21.51
CA LEU A 8 30.40 -45.26 -21.74
C LEU A 8 29.29 -44.46 -21.02
N LEU A 9 29.59 -43.90 -19.85
CA LEU A 9 28.68 -43.02 -19.14
C LEU A 9 29.00 -41.57 -19.52
N GLY A 10 28.28 -41.03 -20.50
CA GLY A 10 28.30 -39.62 -20.85
C GLY A 10 27.54 -38.80 -19.80
N ILE A 11 28.26 -38.09 -18.94
CA ILE A 11 27.65 -37.11 -18.03
C ILE A 11 27.38 -35.84 -18.84
N LEU A 12 26.13 -35.67 -19.28
CA LEU A 12 25.65 -34.42 -19.85
C LEU A 12 25.39 -33.43 -18.70
N THR A 13 26.40 -32.65 -18.30
CA THR A 13 26.17 -31.52 -17.40
C THR A 13 25.43 -30.43 -18.17
N VAL A 14 24.11 -30.35 -17.97
CA VAL A 14 23.32 -29.19 -18.37
C VAL A 14 23.75 -28.02 -17.49
N GLN A 15 24.68 -27.20 -18.00
CA GLN A 15 24.95 -25.89 -17.43
C GLN A 15 23.73 -25.01 -17.72
N LEU A 16 22.82 -24.92 -16.76
CA LEU A 16 21.83 -23.84 -16.70
C LEU A 16 22.58 -22.53 -16.48
N ALA A 17 23.03 -21.91 -17.56
CA ALA A 17 23.51 -20.53 -17.55
C ALA A 17 22.35 -19.63 -17.11
N HIS A 18 22.30 -19.34 -15.80
CA HIS A 18 21.52 -18.22 -15.31
C HIS A 18 22.25 -17.00 -15.86
N ALA A 19 21.64 -16.32 -16.84
CA ALA A 19 22.09 -14.99 -17.24
C ALA A 19 22.02 -14.11 -15.99
N GLN A 20 23.16 -13.92 -15.32
CA GLN A 20 23.23 -13.08 -14.15
C GLN A 20 23.06 -11.66 -14.64
N SER A 21 21.85 -11.15 -14.49
CA SER A 21 21.53 -9.77 -14.84
C SER A 21 22.52 -8.83 -14.20
N LYS A 22 23.10 -7.95 -15.01
CA LYS A 22 24.13 -7.02 -14.54
C LYS A 22 23.50 -6.00 -13.60
N SER A 23 24.05 -5.87 -12.40
CA SER A 23 23.70 -4.82 -11.46
C SER A 23 24.23 -3.47 -11.97
N ILE A 24 23.37 -2.45 -11.94
CA ILE A 24 23.65 -1.07 -12.32
C ILE A 24 23.71 -0.25 -11.03
N SER A 25 24.86 0.35 -10.75
CA SER A 25 25.00 1.35 -9.68
C SER A 25 24.67 2.73 -10.23
N ILE A 26 23.83 3.48 -9.52
CA ILE A 26 23.36 4.81 -9.93
C ILE A 26 23.99 5.85 -9.00
N PRO A 27 24.94 6.67 -9.50
CA PRO A 27 25.58 7.70 -8.70
C PRO A 27 24.59 8.71 -8.11
N MET A 28 24.86 9.20 -6.91
CA MET A 28 24.02 10.21 -6.22
C MET A 28 24.40 11.61 -6.70
N ASN A 29 24.06 11.95 -7.95
CA ASN A 29 24.30 13.27 -8.53
C ASN A 29 23.20 13.70 -9.50
N SER A 30 23.23 14.98 -9.88
CA SER A 30 22.20 15.63 -10.69
C SER A 30 22.07 15.06 -12.11
N THR A 31 23.07 14.35 -12.62
CA THR A 31 22.99 13.68 -13.93
C THR A 31 22.01 12.51 -13.92
N HIS A 32 21.82 11.84 -12.78
CA HIS A 32 21.05 10.60 -12.69
C HIS A 32 19.69 10.74 -12.00
N TRP A 33 19.45 11.83 -11.28
CA TRP A 33 18.25 11.99 -10.45
C TRP A 33 17.48 13.27 -10.79
N ASN A 34 16.16 13.16 -10.78
CA ASN A 34 15.25 14.28 -10.59
C ASN A 34 14.96 14.39 -9.10
N ILE A 35 15.20 15.55 -8.50
CA ILE A 35 15.06 15.75 -7.04
C ILE A 35 14.16 16.96 -6.74
N PRO A 36 13.50 17.00 -5.57
CA PRO A 36 12.81 18.20 -5.09
C PRO A 36 13.76 19.39 -4.89
N ALA A 37 13.22 20.61 -4.85
CA ALA A 37 14.03 21.83 -4.73
C ALA A 37 14.82 21.94 -3.42
N ASP A 38 14.35 21.29 -2.35
CA ASP A 38 14.95 21.27 -1.01
C ASP A 38 15.84 20.04 -0.75
N ALA A 39 16.09 19.23 -1.79
CA ALA A 39 17.02 18.11 -1.76
C ALA A 39 18.42 18.53 -2.21
N GLN A 40 19.45 17.84 -1.72
CA GLN A 40 20.83 18.15 -2.04
C GLN A 40 21.70 16.90 -2.19
N PHE A 41 22.73 16.99 -3.03
CA PHE A 41 23.80 16.02 -3.07
C PHE A 41 24.96 16.49 -2.19
N GLU A 42 25.54 15.59 -1.43
CA GLU A 42 26.69 15.90 -0.57
C GLU A 42 27.62 14.71 -0.38
N GLN A 43 28.86 15.00 0.02
CA GLN A 43 29.78 14.00 0.52
C GLN A 43 29.56 13.82 2.02
N PHE A 44 29.29 12.58 2.43
CA PHE A 44 29.12 12.22 3.84
C PHE A 44 29.69 10.83 4.08
N ASP A 45 30.49 10.67 5.13
CA ASP A 45 31.11 9.38 5.47
C ASP A 45 31.91 8.77 4.28
N ASN A 46 32.63 9.62 3.56
CA ASN A 46 33.39 9.27 2.33
C ASN A 46 32.53 8.66 1.20
N ARG A 47 31.23 9.00 1.14
CA ARG A 47 30.29 8.53 0.13
C ARG A 47 29.59 9.70 -0.55
N GLU A 48 29.27 9.52 -1.83
CA GLU A 48 28.27 10.34 -2.51
C GLU A 48 26.90 10.02 -1.96
N THR A 49 26.17 11.07 -1.58
CA THR A 49 24.86 10.91 -0.95
C THR A 49 23.84 11.88 -1.50
N LEU A 50 22.58 11.44 -1.50
CA LEU A 50 21.42 12.28 -1.74
C LEU A 50 20.69 12.48 -0.40
N VAL A 51 20.51 13.72 0.00
CA VAL A 51 19.70 14.10 1.16
C VAL A 51 18.32 14.55 0.68
N LEU A 52 17.27 13.87 1.13
CA LEU A 52 15.88 14.23 0.86
C LEU A 52 15.20 14.68 2.14
N THR A 53 14.68 15.91 2.14
CA THR A 53 13.92 16.46 3.28
C THR A 53 12.49 15.91 3.29
N THR A 54 11.78 16.04 2.18
CA THR A 54 10.43 15.53 1.99
C THR A 54 10.18 15.18 0.52
N GLY A 55 9.31 14.21 0.25
CA GLY A 55 8.89 13.88 -1.11
C GLY A 55 9.78 12.83 -1.77
N ARG A 56 9.82 12.85 -3.10
CA ARG A 56 10.43 11.79 -3.92
C ARG A 56 11.50 12.31 -4.85
N ALA A 57 12.54 11.49 -5.01
CA ALA A 57 13.50 11.63 -6.11
C ALA A 57 13.36 10.45 -7.05
N THR A 58 13.29 10.72 -8.36
CA THR A 58 13.16 9.68 -9.39
C THR A 58 14.44 9.55 -10.20
N VAL A 59 14.77 8.32 -10.56
CA VAL A 59 15.93 8.03 -11.40
C VAL A 59 15.60 8.40 -12.85
N LYS A 60 16.47 9.19 -13.48
CA LYS A 60 16.31 9.64 -14.86
C LYS A 60 16.42 8.47 -15.84
N GLY A 61 15.41 8.33 -16.69
CA GLY A 61 15.41 7.38 -17.81
C GLY A 61 15.43 5.90 -17.39
N GLN A 62 15.01 5.59 -16.16
CA GLN A 62 14.94 4.21 -15.66
C GLN A 62 13.52 3.83 -15.29
N ASN A 63 13.02 2.78 -15.95
CA ASN A 63 11.82 2.07 -15.56
C ASN A 63 12.19 0.73 -14.94
N PHE A 64 11.32 0.21 -14.09
CA PHE A 64 11.53 -1.06 -13.41
C PHE A 64 10.29 -1.93 -13.46
N THR A 65 10.50 -3.20 -13.78
CA THR A 65 9.50 -4.26 -13.73
C THR A 65 9.83 -5.21 -12.58
N ASN A 66 10.79 -6.11 -12.79
CA ASN A 66 11.25 -7.13 -11.86
C ASN A 66 12.75 -7.00 -11.59
N GLY A 67 13.18 -7.61 -10.49
CA GLY A 67 14.57 -7.75 -10.10
C GLY A 67 14.84 -7.19 -8.71
N THR A 68 16.02 -6.65 -8.49
CA THR A 68 16.45 -6.19 -7.16
C THR A 68 16.71 -4.69 -7.16
N ILE A 69 16.15 -3.99 -6.17
CA ILE A 69 16.46 -2.58 -5.88
C ILE A 69 17.15 -2.53 -4.52
N GLU A 70 18.29 -1.86 -4.43
CA GLU A 70 19.06 -1.73 -3.20
C GLU A 70 19.41 -0.27 -2.95
N VAL A 71 19.34 0.16 -1.69
CA VAL A 71 19.84 1.47 -1.25
C VAL A 71 20.32 1.38 0.19
N GLU A 72 21.29 2.21 0.55
CA GLU A 72 21.71 2.38 1.93
C GLU A 72 21.19 3.69 2.49
N VAL A 73 20.61 3.65 3.68
CA VAL A 73 20.04 4.80 4.38
C VAL A 73 20.74 4.99 5.72
N TYR A 74 21.17 6.22 6.01
CA TYR A 74 21.84 6.51 7.27
C TYR A 74 20.82 6.66 8.41
N ALA A 75 20.87 5.79 9.42
CA ALA A 75 19.94 5.88 10.53
C ALA A 75 20.32 7.03 11.48
N LYS A 76 19.33 7.87 11.82
CA LYS A 76 19.44 8.88 12.88
C LYS A 76 18.33 8.66 13.92
N ALA A 77 18.58 9.07 15.16
CA ALA A 77 17.63 8.90 16.27
C ALA A 77 16.37 9.78 16.14
N SER A 78 16.49 10.91 15.45
CA SER A 78 15.35 11.80 15.22
C SER A 78 14.33 11.18 14.27
N ARG A 79 13.07 11.62 14.38
CA ARG A 79 11.97 11.16 13.54
C ARG A 79 12.35 11.29 12.07
N SER A 80 12.35 10.17 11.35
CA SER A 80 12.64 10.10 9.92
C SER A 80 12.01 8.88 9.28
N PHE A 81 11.61 9.04 8.03
CA PHE A 81 11.10 8.01 7.15
C PHE A 81 11.93 8.06 5.86
N ALA A 82 12.31 6.89 5.36
CA ALA A 82 13.15 6.79 4.16
C ALA A 82 12.95 5.43 3.49
N GLY A 83 12.78 5.42 2.18
CA GLY A 83 12.43 4.21 1.46
C GLY A 83 12.67 4.29 -0.04
N ILE A 84 12.21 3.24 -0.70
CA ILE A 84 12.21 3.10 -2.15
C ILE A 84 10.77 3.26 -2.65
N SER A 85 10.59 4.09 -3.67
CA SER A 85 9.39 4.11 -4.50
C SER A 85 9.68 3.40 -5.82
N PHE A 86 8.73 2.61 -6.31
CA PHE A 86 8.93 1.84 -7.55
C PHE A 86 7.62 1.59 -8.28
N ARG A 87 7.75 1.32 -9.59
CA ARG A 87 6.63 1.21 -10.54
C ARG A 87 5.72 2.43 -10.53
N GLU A 88 6.33 3.60 -10.42
CA GLU A 88 5.61 4.86 -10.48
C GLU A 88 5.13 5.15 -11.91
N GLU A 89 3.81 5.20 -12.07
CA GLU A 89 3.15 5.56 -13.32
C GLU A 89 1.74 6.10 -13.02
N ASN A 90 1.33 7.18 -13.70
CA ASN A 90 0.00 7.80 -13.57
C ASN A 90 -0.38 8.15 -12.13
N ASN A 91 0.57 8.68 -11.35
CA ASN A 91 0.42 9.02 -9.93
C ASN A 91 0.15 7.82 -9.00
N ASN A 92 0.33 6.59 -9.47
CA ASN A 92 0.26 5.38 -8.66
C ASN A 92 1.66 4.79 -8.55
N LEU A 93 2.01 4.28 -7.37
CA LEU A 93 3.30 3.62 -7.13
C LEU A 93 3.25 2.68 -5.94
N GLU A 94 4.29 1.87 -5.83
CA GLU A 94 4.58 1.04 -4.66
C GLU A 94 5.68 1.68 -3.82
N GLU A 95 5.54 1.63 -2.50
CA GLU A 95 6.53 2.22 -1.59
C GLU A 95 6.84 1.27 -0.42
N VAL A 96 8.13 1.05 -0.18
CA VAL A 96 8.62 0.36 1.02
C VAL A 96 9.58 1.29 1.74
N TYR A 97 9.33 1.57 3.00
CA TYR A 97 10.13 2.52 3.76
C TYR A 97 10.42 2.04 5.18
N MET A 98 11.53 2.56 5.71
CA MET A 98 11.99 2.38 7.07
C MET A 98 11.57 3.59 7.92
N ARG A 99 11.16 3.33 9.15
CA ARG A 99 10.86 4.31 10.19
C ARG A 99 12.00 4.25 11.20
N LEU A 100 13.14 4.87 10.87
CA LEU A 100 14.42 4.63 11.58
C LEU A 100 14.33 4.92 13.09
N HIS A 101 13.57 5.95 13.47
CA HIS A 101 13.25 6.32 14.85
C HIS A 101 12.40 5.28 15.63
N LYS A 102 11.89 4.25 14.94
CA LYS A 102 11.08 3.15 15.47
C LYS A 102 11.83 1.82 15.47
N SER A 103 13.17 1.84 15.45
CA SER A 103 13.99 0.64 15.57
C SER A 103 13.48 -0.29 16.68
N GLY A 104 13.24 -1.56 16.35
CA GLY A 104 12.73 -2.59 17.28
C GLY A 104 11.22 -2.56 17.56
N GLN A 105 10.46 -1.63 16.98
CA GLN A 105 8.99 -1.62 17.06
C GLN A 105 8.36 -2.44 15.94
N ALA A 106 7.12 -2.90 16.14
CA ALA A 106 6.40 -3.74 15.20
C ALA A 106 6.21 -3.11 13.80
N ASP A 107 6.24 -1.78 13.73
CA ASP A 107 6.06 -0.98 12.53
C ASP A 107 7.35 -0.28 12.09
N ALA A 108 8.53 -0.86 12.36
CA ALA A 108 9.82 -0.27 12.00
C ALA A 108 10.03 -0.20 10.47
N VAL A 109 9.47 -1.14 9.72
CA VAL A 109 9.43 -1.15 8.25
C VAL A 109 7.98 -1.27 7.81
N GLN A 110 7.62 -0.60 6.71
CA GLN A 110 6.26 -0.61 6.20
C GLN A 110 6.24 -0.58 4.67
N TYR A 111 5.28 -1.29 4.10
CA TYR A 111 4.88 -1.17 2.71
C TYR A 111 3.53 -0.44 2.63
N THR A 112 3.36 0.37 1.58
CA THR A 112 2.07 0.97 1.22
C THR A 112 2.01 1.19 -0.28
N PRO A 113 0.85 1.00 -0.93
CA PRO A 113 0.62 1.59 -2.23
C PRO A 113 0.37 3.08 -2.08
N MET A 114 0.59 3.79 -3.18
CA MET A 114 -0.02 5.07 -3.43
C MET A 114 -0.98 5.00 -4.58
N PHE A 115 -2.12 5.65 -4.41
CA PHE A 115 -3.12 5.86 -5.44
C PHE A 115 -3.34 7.35 -5.62
N ASN A 116 -3.32 7.85 -6.86
CA ASN A 116 -3.58 9.26 -7.15
C ASN A 116 -2.70 10.24 -6.35
N ASN A 117 -1.43 9.87 -6.11
CA ASN A 117 -0.44 10.59 -5.28
C ASN A 117 -0.79 10.68 -3.78
N GLU A 118 -1.69 9.83 -3.29
CA GLU A 118 -2.06 9.71 -1.88
C GLU A 118 -1.48 8.43 -1.28
N SER A 119 -0.85 8.52 -0.11
CA SER A 119 -0.38 7.35 0.65
C SER A 119 -1.54 6.66 1.36
N ASN A 120 -1.53 5.34 1.42
CA ASN A 120 -2.63 4.51 1.95
C ASN A 120 -2.20 3.67 3.18
N TRP A 121 -1.18 4.11 3.90
CA TRP A 121 -0.51 3.31 4.93
C TRP A 121 -1.43 2.88 6.08
N GLN A 122 -2.54 3.58 6.35
CA GLN A 122 -3.50 3.18 7.38
C GLN A 122 -4.23 1.88 7.03
N LEU A 123 -4.43 1.62 5.73
CA LEU A 123 -5.23 0.51 5.24
C LEU A 123 -4.48 -0.83 5.24
N TYR A 124 -3.14 -0.81 5.29
CA TYR A 124 -2.29 -1.98 5.07
C TYR A 124 -1.38 -2.27 6.27
N ARG A 125 -2.00 -2.41 7.46
CA ARG A 125 -1.29 -2.66 8.73
C ARG A 125 -0.56 -4.01 8.74
N GLU A 126 -1.04 -4.97 7.94
CA GLU A 126 -0.48 -6.32 7.81
C GLU A 126 0.87 -6.33 7.08
N HIS A 127 1.22 -5.23 6.39
CA HIS A 127 2.48 -5.07 5.68
C HIS A 127 3.46 -4.20 6.45
N GLN A 128 3.67 -4.58 7.71
CA GLN A 128 4.62 -3.98 8.65
C GLN A 128 5.55 -5.04 9.22
N ALA A 129 6.78 -4.66 9.56
CA ALA A 129 7.75 -5.57 10.15
C ALA A 129 8.54 -4.95 11.30
N ASN A 130 8.82 -5.79 12.29
CA ASN A 130 9.77 -5.46 13.35
C ASN A 130 11.20 -5.66 12.85
N VAL A 131 11.97 -4.58 12.86
CA VAL A 131 13.39 -4.59 12.49
C VAL A 131 14.17 -3.70 13.44
N THR A 132 15.33 -4.18 13.90
CA THR A 132 16.33 -3.35 14.57
C THR A 132 17.33 -2.80 13.56
N PHE A 133 17.43 -1.48 13.49
CA PHE A 133 18.40 -0.77 12.66
C PHE A 133 19.72 -0.58 13.42
N LYS A 134 20.84 -0.56 12.68
CA LYS A 134 22.12 -0.07 13.19
C LYS A 134 21.99 1.42 13.49
N ALA A 135 22.21 1.82 14.74
CA ALA A 135 22.10 3.22 15.14
C ALA A 135 23.29 4.03 14.63
N ASN A 136 23.05 5.25 14.11
CA ASN A 136 24.08 6.17 13.61
C ASN A 136 25.00 5.53 12.55
N ASP A 137 24.43 4.64 11.73
CA ASP A 137 25.16 3.88 10.71
C ASP A 137 24.25 3.60 9.51
N TRP A 138 24.85 3.13 8.42
CA TRP A 138 24.19 2.75 7.19
C TRP A 138 23.40 1.46 7.34
N ASN A 139 22.12 1.53 6.98
CA ASN A 139 21.21 0.40 6.92
C ASN A 139 20.82 0.14 5.47
N LYS A 140 21.07 -1.07 4.99
CA LYS A 140 20.77 -1.46 3.62
C LYS A 140 19.33 -1.94 3.52
N LEU A 141 18.51 -1.23 2.73
CA LEU A 141 17.20 -1.68 2.28
C LEU A 141 17.37 -2.35 0.91
N ARG A 142 16.86 -3.57 0.80
CA ARG A 142 16.86 -4.34 -0.44
C ARG A 142 15.46 -4.90 -0.70
N LEU A 143 14.96 -4.67 -1.90
CA LEU A 143 13.71 -5.20 -2.40
C LEU A 143 14.01 -6.22 -3.49
N GLU A 144 13.46 -7.42 -3.38
CA GLU A 144 13.42 -8.40 -4.47
C GLU A 144 12.00 -8.48 -5.01
N VAL A 145 11.80 -8.00 -6.23
CA VAL A 145 10.49 -7.86 -6.87
C VAL A 145 10.34 -8.87 -8.00
N GLN A 146 9.30 -9.70 -7.91
CA GLN A 146 8.94 -10.67 -8.92
C GLN A 146 7.44 -10.59 -9.18
N ASN A 147 7.06 -10.09 -10.35
CA ASN A 147 5.66 -9.88 -10.75
C ASN A 147 4.92 -9.01 -9.71
N GLN A 148 3.90 -9.50 -9.00
CA GLN A 148 3.23 -8.73 -7.94
C GLN A 148 3.79 -8.98 -6.54
N ARG A 149 4.84 -9.79 -6.40
CA ARG A 149 5.43 -10.13 -5.12
C ARG A 149 6.67 -9.28 -4.86
N VAL A 150 6.82 -8.79 -3.63
CA VAL A 150 8.06 -8.16 -3.16
C VAL A 150 8.50 -8.75 -1.82
N GLU A 151 9.76 -9.19 -1.76
CA GLU A 151 10.43 -9.51 -0.50
C GLU A 151 11.31 -8.34 -0.07
N VAL A 152 11.26 -8.03 1.22
CA VAL A 152 11.96 -6.91 1.82
C VAL A 152 13.04 -7.44 2.74
N PHE A 153 14.26 -6.94 2.57
CA PHE A 153 15.41 -7.29 3.38
C PHE A 153 16.05 -6.03 3.95
N ILE A 154 16.40 -6.08 5.24
CA ILE A 154 17.16 -5.04 5.92
C ILE A 154 18.48 -5.63 6.39
N ASN A 155 19.60 -5.02 6.00
CA ASN A 155 20.95 -5.47 6.36
C ASN A 155 21.20 -6.96 6.04
N GLY A 156 20.62 -7.44 4.94
CA GLY A 156 20.71 -8.85 4.50
C GLY A 156 19.76 -9.81 5.22
N SER A 157 19.05 -9.36 6.26
CA SER A 157 18.04 -10.17 6.95
C SER A 157 16.67 -9.96 6.33
N TYR A 158 15.90 -11.04 6.17
CA TYR A 158 14.50 -10.97 5.73
C TYR A 158 13.66 -10.17 6.74
N ALA A 159 12.79 -9.29 6.25
CA ALA A 159 11.89 -8.47 7.07
C ALA A 159 10.42 -8.82 6.85
N MET A 160 9.97 -8.87 5.59
CA MET A 160 8.59 -9.22 5.24
C MET A 160 8.44 -9.56 3.75
N THR A 161 7.29 -10.14 3.42
CA THR A 161 6.83 -10.35 2.05
C THR A 161 5.49 -9.66 1.84
N VAL A 162 5.34 -8.98 0.72
CA VAL A 162 4.04 -8.58 0.18
C VAL A 162 3.74 -9.52 -0.99
N GLU A 163 2.84 -10.48 -0.78
CA GLU A 163 2.53 -11.50 -1.79
C GLU A 163 1.85 -10.91 -3.03
N GLN A 164 1.04 -9.87 -2.82
CA GLN A 164 0.31 -9.16 -3.87
C GLN A 164 0.38 -7.66 -3.62
N MET A 165 1.25 -6.99 -4.36
CA MET A 165 1.27 -5.54 -4.47
C MET A 165 -0.06 -5.00 -4.98
N LYS A 166 -0.45 -3.83 -4.48
CA LYS A 166 -1.84 -3.35 -4.54
C LYS A 166 -2.13 -2.47 -5.75
N THR A 167 -1.12 -1.83 -6.34
CA THR A 167 -1.31 -1.13 -7.61
C THR A 167 -1.36 -2.11 -8.77
N SER A 168 -1.97 -1.69 -9.88
CA SER A 168 -2.02 -2.46 -11.13
C SER A 168 -0.72 -2.37 -11.94
N GLN A 169 0.26 -1.58 -11.48
CA GLN A 169 1.44 -1.26 -12.25
C GLN A 169 2.39 -2.45 -12.30
N LYS A 170 2.77 -2.82 -13.53
CA LYS A 170 3.75 -3.88 -13.83
C LYS A 170 5.13 -3.31 -14.14
N GLU A 171 5.16 -2.04 -14.52
CA GLU A 171 6.34 -1.26 -14.86
C GLU A 171 6.11 0.18 -14.38
N GLY A 172 7.19 0.92 -14.14
CA GLY A 172 7.14 2.36 -13.96
C GLY A 172 8.47 2.89 -13.46
N GLN A 173 8.52 4.17 -13.14
CA GLN A 173 9.71 4.81 -12.62
C GLN A 173 10.11 4.25 -11.25
N ILE A 174 11.39 4.40 -10.93
CA ILE A 174 11.97 4.03 -9.64
C ILE A 174 12.64 5.22 -8.98
N GLY A 175 12.69 5.19 -7.67
CA GLY A 175 13.17 6.31 -6.91
C GLY A 175 13.29 6.05 -5.42
N LEU A 176 13.41 7.17 -4.72
CA LEU A 176 13.56 7.24 -3.28
C LEU A 176 12.47 8.15 -2.73
N TRP A 177 12.01 7.84 -1.53
CA TRP A 177 11.06 8.66 -0.79
C TRP A 177 11.58 8.96 0.61
N ALA A 178 11.34 10.16 1.11
CA ALA A 178 11.63 10.52 2.49
C ALA A 178 10.58 11.45 3.09
N LEU A 179 10.49 11.41 4.42
CA LEU A 179 9.76 12.39 5.24
C LEU A 179 10.56 12.67 6.52
N PHE A 180 10.64 13.94 6.89
CA PHE A 180 11.47 14.45 8.01
C PHE A 180 12.98 14.24 7.84
N GLY A 181 13.45 14.26 6.58
CA GLY A 181 14.87 14.29 6.25
C GLY A 181 15.59 12.96 6.42
N ASN A 182 16.20 12.45 5.36
CA ASN A 182 17.17 11.37 5.47
C ASN A 182 18.20 11.39 4.33
N ARG A 183 19.24 10.57 4.47
CA ARG A 183 20.37 10.47 3.56
C ARG A 183 20.46 9.08 2.95
N PHE A 184 20.65 9.04 1.64
CA PHE A 184 20.73 7.84 0.83
C PHE A 184 22.09 7.73 0.16
N SER A 185 22.60 6.51 -0.01
CA SER A 185 23.80 6.22 -0.79
C SER A 185 23.71 4.84 -1.44
N ASN A 186 24.66 4.53 -2.33
CA ASN A 186 24.84 3.20 -2.92
C ASN A 186 23.56 2.61 -3.56
N PHE A 187 22.82 3.41 -4.33
CA PHE A 187 21.63 2.93 -5.03
C PHE A 187 22.01 1.99 -6.18
N LYS A 188 21.39 0.81 -6.21
CA LYS A 188 21.65 -0.22 -7.21
C LYS A 188 20.35 -0.84 -7.71
N VAL A 189 20.34 -1.17 -8.99
CA VAL A 189 19.21 -1.85 -9.65
C VAL A 189 19.75 -3.01 -10.46
N THR A 190 19.11 -4.17 -10.32
CA THR A 190 19.36 -5.34 -11.14
C THR A 190 18.04 -5.75 -11.77
N HIS A 191 17.94 -5.78 -13.09
CA HIS A 191 16.69 -6.15 -13.77
C HIS A 191 16.58 -7.66 -13.93
N ALA A 192 15.42 -8.24 -13.65
CA ALA A 192 15.15 -9.65 -13.92
C ALA A 192 14.08 -9.79 -15.01
N ALA A 193 14.07 -10.93 -15.69
CA ALA A 193 13.01 -11.25 -16.63
C ALA A 193 11.67 -11.40 -15.89
N VAL A 194 10.58 -11.12 -16.60
CA VAL A 194 9.24 -11.46 -16.12
C VAL A 194 9.12 -12.98 -16.04
N ASP A 195 8.84 -13.48 -14.84
CA ASP A 195 8.54 -14.90 -14.68
C ASP A 195 7.15 -15.15 -15.26
N LYS A 196 7.13 -15.90 -16.37
CA LYS A 196 5.91 -16.31 -17.08
C LYS A 196 5.33 -17.60 -16.52
N SER A 197 5.99 -18.24 -15.55
CA SER A 197 5.43 -19.40 -14.86
C SER A 197 4.17 -18.97 -14.12
N THR A 198 3.12 -19.77 -14.27
CA THR A 198 1.89 -19.57 -13.52
C THR A 198 2.16 -20.03 -12.10
N GLN A 199 2.65 -19.14 -11.24
CA GLN A 199 2.63 -19.43 -9.81
C GLN A 199 1.15 -19.47 -9.41
N GLU A 200 0.64 -20.67 -9.12
CA GLU A 200 -0.68 -20.82 -8.54
C GLU A 200 -0.69 -20.06 -7.22
N LYS A 201 -1.42 -18.95 -7.20
CA LYS A 201 -1.67 -18.22 -5.98
C LYS A 201 -2.36 -19.18 -5.02
N PRO A 202 -1.92 -19.29 -3.74
CA PRO A 202 -2.70 -19.98 -2.73
C PRO A 202 -4.10 -19.38 -2.74
N LYS A 203 -5.13 -20.20 -3.05
CA LYS A 203 -6.52 -19.77 -2.94
C LYS A 203 -6.81 -19.57 -1.46
N THR A 204 -6.70 -18.33 -0.98
CA THR A 204 -7.26 -17.98 0.32
C THR A 204 -8.76 -18.24 0.25
N PRO A 205 -9.35 -19.01 1.18
CA PRO A 205 -10.80 -19.19 1.22
C PRO A 205 -11.47 -17.82 1.29
N THR A 206 -12.32 -17.50 0.31
CA THR A 206 -13.10 -16.28 0.33
C THR A 206 -14.23 -16.46 1.33
N ASP A 207 -14.27 -15.63 2.36
CA ASP A 207 -15.40 -15.57 3.28
C ASP A 207 -16.64 -15.06 2.50
N PRO A 208 -17.69 -15.88 2.32
CA PRO A 208 -18.85 -15.50 1.52
C PRO A 208 -19.70 -14.40 2.18
N THR A 209 -19.46 -14.09 3.46
CA THR A 209 -20.16 -13.02 4.17
C THR A 209 -19.60 -11.63 3.81
N ILE A 210 -18.38 -11.56 3.28
CA ILE A 210 -17.72 -10.31 2.88
C ILE A 210 -18.47 -9.68 1.71
N ILE A 211 -18.77 -8.39 1.84
CA ILE A 211 -19.35 -7.60 0.75
C ILE A 211 -18.23 -7.26 -0.23
N SER A 212 -18.06 -8.09 -1.26
CA SER A 212 -16.97 -7.95 -2.24
C SER A 212 -17.26 -6.98 -3.39
N SER A 213 -18.51 -6.53 -3.52
CA SER A 213 -18.99 -5.65 -4.59
C SER A 213 -19.72 -4.46 -4.00
N TRP A 214 -19.32 -3.27 -4.43
CA TRP A 214 -19.89 -2.00 -4.00
C TRP A 214 -20.18 -1.12 -5.21
N GLN A 215 -21.06 -0.16 -5.02
CA GLN A 215 -21.22 0.97 -5.92
C GLN A 215 -20.76 2.23 -5.21
N ILE A 216 -19.96 3.09 -5.84
CA ILE A 216 -19.50 4.35 -5.21
C ILE A 216 -19.82 5.57 -6.05
N THR A 217 -20.05 6.70 -5.40
CA THR A 217 -20.14 8.02 -6.06
C THR A 217 -18.75 8.60 -6.37
N SER A 218 -18.72 9.68 -7.13
CA SER A 218 -17.54 10.55 -7.22
C SER A 218 -17.27 11.28 -5.89
N THR A 219 -16.03 11.73 -5.69
CA THR A 219 -15.60 12.54 -4.54
C THR A 219 -16.36 13.86 -4.47
N GLN A 220 -16.79 14.24 -3.27
CA GLN A 220 -17.34 15.56 -2.98
C GLN A 220 -16.70 16.13 -1.72
N SER A 221 -16.55 17.46 -1.64
CA SER A 221 -16.06 18.10 -0.41
C SER A 221 -17.10 17.97 0.70
N PHE A 222 -16.65 17.58 1.88
CA PHE A 222 -17.53 17.34 3.01
C PHE A 222 -17.87 18.65 3.74
N HIS A 223 -19.18 18.91 3.81
CA HIS A 223 -19.75 19.97 4.63
C HIS A 223 -20.99 19.41 5.33
N LYS A 224 -20.90 19.21 6.64
CA LYS A 224 -21.96 18.54 7.43
C LYS A 224 -23.36 19.11 7.18
N GLU A 225 -23.49 20.43 7.14
CA GLU A 225 -24.77 21.14 6.92
C GLU A 225 -25.39 20.89 5.53
N ARG A 226 -24.61 20.39 4.57
CA ARG A 226 -25.05 20.11 3.20
C ARG A 226 -25.28 18.63 2.96
N LEU A 227 -25.10 17.79 3.97
CA LEU A 227 -25.30 16.36 3.84
C LEU A 227 -26.80 16.05 3.90
N ASP A 228 -27.38 15.69 2.77
CA ASP A 228 -28.79 15.33 2.62
C ASP A 228 -28.89 13.97 1.92
N TYR A 229 -29.76 13.10 2.42
CA TYR A 229 -30.01 11.78 1.84
C TYR A 229 -30.48 11.87 0.37
N GLU A 230 -31.25 12.91 0.02
CA GLU A 230 -31.71 13.14 -1.35
C GLU A 230 -30.57 13.35 -2.36
N LEU A 231 -29.37 13.75 -1.89
CA LEU A 231 -28.18 13.86 -2.76
C LEU A 231 -27.70 12.48 -3.20
N PHE A 232 -27.82 11.46 -2.35
CA PHE A 232 -27.28 10.13 -2.59
C PHE A 232 -28.20 9.28 -3.46
N THR A 233 -29.50 9.52 -3.41
CA THR A 233 -30.49 8.77 -4.20
C THR A 233 -30.43 9.14 -5.69
N LYS A 234 -30.04 10.37 -6.00
CA LYS A 234 -29.91 10.91 -7.37
C LYS A 234 -28.47 10.89 -7.89
N ALA A 235 -27.52 10.46 -7.08
CA ALA A 235 -26.12 10.41 -7.49
C ALA A 235 -25.89 9.34 -8.56
N GLU A 236 -24.90 9.58 -9.41
CA GLU A 236 -24.37 8.54 -10.29
C GLU A 236 -23.43 7.63 -9.51
N TYR A 237 -23.55 6.33 -9.75
CA TYR A 237 -22.79 5.30 -9.07
C TYR A 237 -21.95 4.49 -10.05
N THR A 238 -20.69 4.26 -9.70
CA THR A 238 -19.76 3.39 -10.44
C THR A 238 -19.56 2.09 -9.68
N PRO A 239 -19.69 0.91 -10.33
CA PRO A 239 -19.42 -0.37 -9.68
C PRO A 239 -17.92 -0.54 -9.43
N VAL A 240 -17.57 -1.02 -8.24
CA VAL A 240 -16.20 -1.28 -7.78
C VAL A 240 -16.16 -2.56 -6.95
N THR A 241 -14.97 -3.14 -6.81
CA THR A 241 -14.76 -4.38 -6.07
C THR A 241 -13.73 -4.22 -4.97
N THR A 242 -13.83 -5.08 -3.96
CA THR A 242 -12.84 -5.14 -2.90
C THR A 242 -11.57 -5.85 -3.35
N GLU A 243 -10.52 -5.71 -2.55
CA GLU A 243 -9.42 -6.67 -2.54
C GLU A 243 -9.90 -8.02 -1.97
N GLU A 244 -9.06 -9.05 -2.10
CA GLU A 244 -9.35 -10.39 -1.55
C GLU A 244 -9.52 -10.38 -0.02
N SER A 245 -8.95 -9.39 0.67
CA SER A 245 -9.15 -9.18 2.12
C SER A 245 -10.55 -8.65 2.47
N GLY A 246 -11.36 -8.27 1.48
CA GLY A 246 -12.63 -7.57 1.67
C GLY A 246 -12.49 -6.06 1.78
N LEU A 247 -11.27 -5.51 1.88
CA LEU A 247 -11.05 -4.07 1.88
C LEU A 247 -11.48 -3.46 0.55
N LEU A 248 -12.31 -2.43 0.58
CA LEU A 248 -12.56 -1.53 -0.53
C LEU A 248 -11.58 -0.34 -0.46
N PRO A 249 -10.52 -0.30 -1.28
CA PRO A 249 -9.58 0.81 -1.32
C PRO A 249 -10.17 1.96 -2.14
N ILE A 250 -11.03 2.79 -1.54
CA ILE A 250 -11.71 3.91 -2.21
C ILE A 250 -10.71 4.82 -2.94
N SER A 251 -9.54 5.09 -2.35
CA SER A 251 -8.48 5.91 -2.96
C SER A 251 -7.99 5.40 -4.32
N LYS A 252 -8.19 4.11 -4.64
CA LYS A 252 -7.86 3.52 -5.95
C LYS A 252 -8.79 4.01 -7.06
N TYR A 253 -10.04 4.30 -6.71
CA TYR A 253 -11.11 4.59 -7.67
C TYR A 253 -11.41 6.08 -7.80
N VAL A 254 -11.17 6.85 -6.75
CA VAL A 254 -11.46 8.29 -6.72
C VAL A 254 -10.28 9.09 -6.16
N LYS A 255 -10.22 10.37 -6.53
CA LYS A 255 -9.19 11.30 -6.07
C LYS A 255 -9.78 12.30 -5.08
N LYS A 256 -9.07 12.58 -4.00
CA LYS A 256 -9.40 13.65 -3.04
C LYS A 256 -9.24 15.04 -3.68
N THR A 257 -10.00 16.00 -3.20
CA THR A 257 -9.94 17.41 -3.62
C THR A 257 -8.70 18.12 -3.09
N SER A 258 -8.09 17.59 -2.03
CA SER A 258 -6.82 18.06 -1.47
C SER A 258 -5.85 16.90 -1.23
N SER A 259 -4.56 17.23 -1.19
CA SER A 259 -3.46 16.29 -0.94
C SER A 259 -2.42 16.99 -0.09
N GLY A 260 -1.73 16.26 0.78
CA GLY A 260 -0.76 16.84 1.69
C GLY A 260 -0.77 16.17 3.06
N GLY A 261 -0.23 16.86 4.06
CA GLY A 261 -0.24 16.39 5.44
C GLY A 261 -1.67 16.37 6.00
N PHE A 262 -1.94 15.42 6.89
CA PHE A 262 -3.26 15.21 7.48
C PHE A 262 -3.91 16.53 7.92
N GLU A 263 -3.23 17.34 8.74
CA GLU A 263 -3.76 18.57 9.32
C GLU A 263 -4.06 19.69 8.31
N GLN A 264 -3.55 19.59 7.07
CA GLN A 264 -3.75 20.60 6.01
C GLN A 264 -4.83 20.20 5.01
N ASN A 265 -5.21 18.93 5.00
CA ASN A 265 -6.20 18.42 4.07
C ASN A 265 -7.62 18.78 4.53
N LYS A 266 -8.49 18.96 3.55
CA LYS A 266 -9.93 19.06 3.76
C LYS A 266 -10.53 17.67 3.85
N GLU A 267 -11.66 17.57 4.53
CA GLU A 267 -12.46 16.35 4.51
C GLU A 267 -13.23 16.29 3.19
N ASP A 268 -13.14 15.14 2.53
CA ASP A 268 -13.97 14.77 1.39
C ASP A 268 -14.82 13.56 1.77
N PHE A 269 -15.90 13.33 1.04
CA PHE A 269 -16.74 12.15 1.19
C PHE A 269 -17.09 11.49 -0.15
N ILE A 270 -17.40 10.20 -0.08
CA ILE A 270 -18.13 9.44 -1.09
C ILE A 270 -19.27 8.70 -0.41
N VAL A 271 -20.21 8.20 -1.21
CA VAL A 271 -21.21 7.24 -0.74
C VAL A 271 -20.91 5.89 -1.37
N ALA A 272 -20.65 4.89 -0.54
CA ALA A 272 -20.59 3.49 -0.93
C ALA A 272 -21.96 2.84 -0.69
N LYS A 273 -22.46 2.13 -1.69
CA LYS A 273 -23.79 1.52 -1.70
C LYS A 273 -23.70 0.04 -1.97
N THR A 274 -24.52 -0.73 -1.26
CA THR A 274 -24.80 -2.13 -1.58
C THR A 274 -26.28 -2.46 -1.30
N THR A 275 -26.77 -3.54 -1.90
CA THR A 275 -28.14 -4.02 -1.72
C THR A 275 -28.11 -5.42 -1.13
N ILE A 276 -28.93 -5.64 -0.09
CA ILE A 276 -29.13 -6.93 0.56
C ILE A 276 -30.56 -7.38 0.30
N HIS A 277 -30.73 -8.54 -0.31
CA HIS A 277 -32.04 -9.16 -0.48
C HIS A 277 -32.38 -10.00 0.76
N SER A 278 -33.61 -9.83 1.28
CA SER A 278 -34.15 -10.63 2.38
C SER A 278 -35.48 -11.26 1.97
N GLU A 279 -35.66 -12.57 2.18
CA GLU A 279 -36.90 -13.28 1.83
C GLU A 279 -38.07 -12.96 2.79
N GLU A 280 -37.73 -12.50 3.99
CA GLU A 280 -38.64 -12.11 5.05
C GLU A 280 -38.10 -10.90 5.84
N ASP A 281 -38.90 -10.39 6.78
CA ASP A 281 -38.39 -9.45 7.76
C ASP A 281 -37.40 -10.21 8.68
N ASP A 282 -36.13 -9.82 8.65
CA ASP A 282 -35.03 -10.53 9.32
C ASP A 282 -34.08 -9.53 9.99
N THR A 283 -33.24 -10.00 10.90
CA THR A 283 -32.16 -9.21 11.49
C THR A 283 -30.81 -9.84 11.16
N LYS A 284 -29.99 -9.12 10.38
CA LYS A 284 -28.63 -9.55 10.04
C LYS A 284 -27.59 -8.75 10.80
N LEU A 285 -26.46 -9.38 11.11
CA LEU A 285 -25.32 -8.70 11.71
C LEU A 285 -24.47 -8.09 10.59
N PHE A 286 -24.26 -6.78 10.65
CA PHE A 286 -23.32 -6.06 9.79
C PHE A 286 -22.08 -5.71 10.58
N SER A 287 -20.98 -6.41 10.29
CA SER A 287 -19.66 -6.15 10.86
C SER A 287 -18.85 -5.32 9.87
N PHE A 288 -18.24 -4.22 10.31
CA PHE A 288 -17.61 -3.25 9.41
C PHE A 288 -16.53 -2.38 10.07
N ASP A 289 -15.74 -1.73 9.23
CA ASP A 289 -14.86 -0.63 9.64
C ASP A 289 -14.57 0.32 8.47
N TYR A 290 -14.00 1.48 8.78
CA TYR A 290 -13.92 2.61 7.85
C TYR A 290 -12.72 3.50 8.16
N SER A 291 -12.23 4.20 7.12
CA SER A 291 -11.30 5.30 7.32
C SER A 291 -12.00 6.53 7.88
N ASP A 292 -11.32 7.20 8.81
CA ASP A 292 -11.66 8.49 9.40
C ASP A 292 -13.09 8.63 9.94
N LYS A 293 -14.14 8.83 9.12
CA LYS A 293 -15.51 8.96 9.61
C LYS A 293 -16.50 8.24 8.70
N ILE A 294 -17.62 7.81 9.28
CA ILE A 294 -18.71 7.19 8.53
C ILE A 294 -20.08 7.66 9.03
N ILE A 295 -21.06 7.68 8.14
CA ILE A 295 -22.48 7.66 8.47
C ILE A 295 -23.13 6.52 7.66
N ILE A 296 -23.86 5.64 8.33
CA ILE A 296 -24.54 4.50 7.69
C ILE A 296 -26.04 4.76 7.68
N TYR A 297 -26.63 4.59 6.50
CA TYR A 297 -28.06 4.61 6.29
C TYR A 297 -28.56 3.23 5.88
N LEU A 298 -29.69 2.81 6.44
CA LEU A 298 -30.46 1.64 6.00
C LEU A 298 -31.80 2.14 5.46
N ASN A 299 -32.10 1.87 4.19
CA ASN A 299 -33.35 2.27 3.54
C ASN A 299 -33.67 3.78 3.68
N GLY A 300 -32.64 4.62 3.76
CA GLY A 300 -32.75 6.07 3.89
C GLY A 300 -32.80 6.63 5.29
N GLU A 301 -32.83 5.79 6.32
CA GLU A 301 -32.71 6.21 7.71
C GLU A 301 -31.26 6.10 8.20
N ALA A 302 -30.72 7.15 8.80
CA ALA A 302 -29.39 7.12 9.40
C ALA A 302 -29.42 6.28 10.69
N ILE A 303 -28.68 5.17 10.70
CA ILE A 303 -28.67 4.21 11.82
C ILE A 303 -27.37 4.24 12.62
N PHE A 304 -26.30 4.84 12.08
CA PHE A 304 -25.00 4.92 12.76
C PHE A 304 -24.18 6.11 12.25
N SER A 305 -23.37 6.66 13.15
CA SER A 305 -22.28 7.56 12.79
C SER A 305 -21.06 7.25 13.64
N GLY A 306 -19.87 7.36 13.06
CA GLY A 306 -18.64 6.95 13.71
C GLY A 306 -17.43 7.80 13.30
N ASN A 307 -16.40 7.76 14.13
CA ASN A 307 -15.14 8.48 13.94
C ASN A 307 -13.97 7.61 14.40
N ASN A 308 -13.12 7.27 13.44
CA ASN A 308 -11.88 6.50 13.51
C ASN A 308 -10.66 7.34 13.08
N SER A 309 -10.76 8.67 13.08
CA SER A 309 -9.72 9.55 12.52
C SER A 309 -8.34 9.36 13.13
N PHE A 310 -7.31 9.56 12.30
CA PHE A 310 -5.93 9.56 12.75
C PHE A 310 -5.73 10.50 13.96
N ARG A 311 -5.09 9.98 15.01
CA ARG A 311 -4.84 10.64 16.31
C ARG A 311 -6.08 11.05 17.11
N LEU A 312 -7.29 10.64 16.73
CA LEU A 312 -8.51 10.95 17.46
C LEU A 312 -8.42 10.57 18.94
N LYS A 313 -7.87 9.39 19.23
CA LYS A 313 -7.71 8.84 20.59
C LYS A 313 -6.32 9.11 21.19
N GLY A 314 -5.58 10.07 20.66
CA GLY A 314 -4.22 10.44 21.08
C GLY A 314 -3.16 10.22 20.00
N VAL A 315 -1.96 10.75 20.21
CA VAL A 315 -0.90 10.87 19.17
C VAL A 315 -0.40 9.55 18.55
N GLN A 316 -0.65 8.42 19.22
CA GLN A 316 -0.31 7.08 18.72
C GLN A 316 -1.48 6.36 18.03
N PHE A 317 -2.70 6.90 18.09
CA PHE A 317 -3.85 6.28 17.47
C PHE A 317 -3.76 6.40 15.95
N MET A 318 -3.70 5.26 15.26
CA MET A 318 -3.42 5.23 13.83
C MET A 318 -4.67 5.17 12.95
N GLY A 319 -5.85 4.83 13.48
CA GLY A 319 -7.06 4.66 12.67
C GLY A 319 -6.97 3.49 11.68
N HIS A 320 -6.32 2.40 12.08
CA HIS A 320 -6.27 1.18 11.27
C HIS A 320 -7.64 0.51 11.20
N LEU A 321 -7.94 -0.12 10.06
CA LEU A 321 -9.17 -0.87 9.87
C LEU A 321 -9.06 -2.30 10.44
N ASN A 322 -10.17 -2.80 10.95
CA ASN A 322 -10.37 -4.19 11.32
C ASN A 322 -11.84 -4.58 11.15
N ILE A 323 -12.14 -5.62 10.36
CA ILE A 323 -13.50 -6.05 10.01
C ILE A 323 -14.43 -6.26 11.22
N ASP A 324 -13.87 -6.65 12.37
CA ASP A 324 -14.65 -6.93 13.59
C ASP A 324 -14.63 -5.75 14.58
N ALA A 325 -14.20 -4.54 14.16
CA ALA A 325 -14.10 -3.37 15.04
C ALA A 325 -15.46 -2.75 15.38
N ASN A 326 -16.40 -2.76 14.45
CA ASN A 326 -17.75 -2.23 14.63
C ASN A 326 -18.78 -3.25 14.17
N ALA A 327 -19.96 -3.24 14.80
CA ALA A 327 -21.06 -4.10 14.43
C ALA A 327 -22.41 -3.41 14.64
N LEU A 328 -23.37 -3.69 13.76
CA LEU A 328 -24.75 -3.23 13.84
C LEU A 328 -25.71 -4.37 13.49
N TYR A 329 -26.80 -4.50 14.23
CA TYR A 329 -27.90 -5.37 13.84
C TYR A 329 -28.82 -4.60 12.88
N LEU A 330 -28.93 -5.07 11.64
CA LEU A 330 -29.74 -4.44 10.61
C LEU A 330 -31.14 -5.06 10.59
N PRO A 331 -32.20 -4.29 10.91
CA PRO A 331 -33.58 -4.76 10.81
C PRO A 331 -34.03 -4.74 9.34
N LEU A 332 -33.72 -5.80 8.61
CA LEU A 332 -34.06 -5.94 7.19
C LEU A 332 -35.56 -6.16 7.02
N LYS A 333 -36.10 -5.57 5.95
CA LYS A 333 -37.46 -5.83 5.47
C LYS A 333 -37.45 -6.87 4.38
N LYS A 334 -38.54 -7.62 4.22
CA LYS A 334 -38.72 -8.47 3.05
C LYS A 334 -38.50 -7.67 1.75
N GLY A 335 -37.69 -8.21 0.85
CA GLY A 335 -37.26 -7.59 -0.40
C GLY A 335 -35.86 -6.98 -0.32
N ASP A 336 -35.64 -5.96 -1.14
CA ASP A 336 -34.33 -5.30 -1.24
C ASP A 336 -34.16 -4.24 -0.15
N ASN A 337 -33.05 -4.34 0.57
CA ASN A 337 -32.62 -3.37 1.56
C ASN A 337 -31.34 -2.69 1.07
N ILE A 338 -31.30 -1.36 1.11
CA ILE A 338 -30.17 -0.59 0.61
C ILE A 338 -29.37 -0.04 1.78
N ILE A 339 -28.08 -0.35 1.82
CA ILE A 339 -27.13 0.26 2.72
C ILE A 339 -26.38 1.36 1.96
N HIS A 340 -26.36 2.56 2.52
CA HIS A 340 -25.46 3.62 2.09
C HIS A 340 -24.48 3.95 3.22
N CYS A 341 -23.19 3.87 2.90
CA CYS A 341 -22.08 4.26 3.76
C CYS A 341 -21.51 5.58 3.23
N VAL A 342 -21.81 6.69 3.88
CA VAL A 342 -21.14 7.97 3.64
C VAL A 342 -19.78 7.90 4.33
N VAL A 343 -18.72 7.61 3.58
CA VAL A 343 -17.35 7.51 4.12
C VAL A 343 -16.66 8.84 3.91
N ILE A 344 -16.14 9.44 4.98
CA ILE A 344 -15.53 10.77 4.98
C ILE A 344 -14.07 10.61 5.39
N ASP A 345 -13.15 11.19 4.62
CA ASP A 345 -11.71 10.98 4.80
C ASP A 345 -10.90 12.25 4.59
N GLN A 346 -9.80 12.36 5.33
CA GLN A 346 -8.90 13.51 5.31
C GLN A 346 -7.52 13.17 4.73
N ALA A 347 -6.88 12.05 5.13
CA ALA A 347 -5.61 11.64 4.55
C ALA A 347 -5.26 10.18 4.87
N ASN A 348 -4.10 9.71 4.39
CA ASN A 348 -3.42 8.46 4.81
C ASN A 348 -4.10 7.13 4.40
N GLY A 349 -5.20 7.22 3.65
CA GLY A 349 -5.82 6.12 2.92
C GLY A 349 -7.32 6.08 3.16
N TRP A 350 -8.09 6.01 2.08
CA TRP A 350 -9.55 6.02 2.13
C TRP A 350 -10.09 4.62 1.87
N GLY A 351 -10.72 4.01 2.87
CA GLY A 351 -11.17 2.64 2.81
C GLY A 351 -12.47 2.35 3.56
N LEU A 352 -13.09 1.24 3.18
CA LEU A 352 -14.28 0.65 3.81
C LEU A 352 -14.11 -0.87 3.79
N ILE A 353 -14.57 -1.55 4.83
CA ILE A 353 -14.65 -3.01 4.85
C ILE A 353 -15.97 -3.41 5.52
N GLY A 354 -16.62 -4.47 5.04
CA GLY A 354 -17.89 -4.91 5.60
C GLY A 354 -18.28 -6.34 5.24
N LYS A 355 -18.96 -7.02 6.15
CA LYS A 355 -19.56 -8.34 5.96
C LYS A 355 -20.96 -8.42 6.58
N ILE A 356 -21.80 -9.28 6.02
CA ILE A 356 -23.17 -9.54 6.47
C ILE A 356 -23.29 -11.00 6.92
N GLU A 357 -23.67 -11.20 8.17
CA GLU A 357 -23.77 -12.50 8.85
C GLU A 357 -25.21 -12.83 9.26
#